data_AF-A0A285BBN2-F1
#
_entry.id   AF-A0A285BBN2-F1
#
_cell.length_a   1.000
_cell.length_b   1.000
_cell.length_c   1.000
_cell.angle_alpha   90.00
_cell.angle_beta   90.00
_cell.angle_gamma   90.00
#
_symmetry.space_group_name_H-M   'P 1'
#
loop_
_entity.id
_entity.type
_entity.pdbx_description
1 polymer ?
#
loop_
_entity_poly.entity_id
_entity_poly.type
_entity_poly.pdbx_seq_one_letter_code
_entity_poly.pdbx_strand_id
1 'polypeptide(L)'
;MFQKIISFLLVLALLSVLSLSSVFASTAISKDLTSNYESLQKSILNKNFDVSKMTVAERKYYDSVVQAALIKSGGKSFNTTENIKIVEDILADKDNQNEPERTISGYVTTSGYSMATSGSSIHHIISVGTAGAIFNAVIWVVLSFYGGGSVEACIRTLIAKYGYNEARSIIEQQVVSKIVNTLIRWGMEKSLVLSLTYNITTTIIQAAIDPGDAIANYIDSRDAAPNNGWIDVAY
;
A
#
# COMPACT_ATOMS: atom_id res chain seq x y z
N MET A 1 -38.69 -39.00 1.82
CA MET A 1 -37.33 -38.83 1.25
C MET A 1 -37.20 -37.50 0.50
N PHE A 2 -38.16 -37.15 -0.37
CA PHE A 2 -38.17 -35.91 -1.14
C PHE A 2 -38.06 -34.61 -0.31
N GLN A 3 -38.73 -34.53 0.84
CA GLN A 3 -38.64 -33.34 1.71
C GLN A 3 -37.23 -33.09 2.29
N LYS A 4 -36.46 -34.14 2.57
CA LYS A 4 -35.10 -34.00 3.11
C LYS A 4 -34.10 -33.51 2.06
N ILE A 5 -34.30 -33.89 0.80
CA ILE A 5 -33.48 -33.45 -0.34
C ILE A 5 -33.75 -31.97 -0.65
N ILE A 6 -35.02 -31.56 -0.61
CA ILE A 6 -35.41 -30.16 -0.82
C ILE A 6 -34.85 -29.27 0.30
N SER A 7 -34.93 -29.69 1.56
CA SER A 7 -34.33 -28.93 2.68
C SER A 7 -32.81 -28.81 2.58
N PHE A 8 -32.11 -29.86 2.11
CA PHE A 8 -30.66 -29.82 1.94
C PHE A 8 -30.24 -28.90 0.79
N LEU A 9 -31.00 -28.90 -0.32
CA LEU A 9 -30.77 -27.99 -1.45
C LEU A 9 -31.06 -26.53 -1.10
N LEU A 10 -32.04 -26.28 -0.21
CA LEU A 10 -32.35 -24.93 0.27
C LEU A 10 -31.27 -24.39 1.21
N VAL A 11 -30.73 -25.24 2.08
CA VAL A 11 -29.62 -24.85 2.99
C VAL A 11 -28.32 -24.61 2.20
N LEU A 12 -28.05 -25.41 1.16
CA LEU A 12 -26.90 -25.22 0.28
C LEU A 12 -27.03 -23.94 -0.58
N ALA A 13 -28.25 -23.61 -1.03
CA ALA A 13 -28.53 -22.35 -1.70
C ALA A 13 -28.36 -21.15 -0.77
N LEU A 14 -28.81 -21.22 0.50
CA LEU A 14 -28.60 -20.16 1.49
C LEU A 14 -27.12 -19.97 1.86
N LEU A 15 -26.33 -21.04 1.94
CA LEU A 15 -24.88 -20.96 2.21
C LEU A 15 -24.10 -20.34 1.05
N SER A 16 -24.57 -20.47 -0.20
CA SER A 16 -23.95 -19.83 -1.37
C SER A 16 -24.22 -18.32 -1.49
N VAL A 17 -25.22 -17.80 -0.76
CA VAL A 17 -25.50 -16.35 -0.70
C VAL A 17 -24.65 -15.67 0.40
N LEU A 18 -24.10 -16.42 1.35
CA LEU A 18 -23.39 -15.87 2.50
C LEU A 18 -21.87 -15.67 2.29
N SER A 19 -21.31 -16.01 1.13
CA SER A 19 -19.87 -15.83 0.85
C SER A 19 -19.53 -14.68 -0.11
N LEU A 20 -20.51 -13.88 -0.57
CA LEU A 20 -20.25 -12.78 -1.52
C LEU A 20 -20.95 -11.44 -1.21
N SER A 21 -21.62 -11.29 -0.06
CA SER A 21 -22.40 -10.06 0.20
C SER A 21 -22.46 -9.66 1.67
N SER A 22 -21.35 -9.15 2.21
CA SER A 22 -21.43 -8.10 3.25
C SER A 22 -21.02 -6.71 2.73
N VAL A 23 -20.54 -6.60 1.49
CA VAL A 23 -20.22 -5.30 0.87
C VAL A 23 -21.04 -5.01 -0.40
N PHE A 24 -21.62 -6.02 -1.06
CA PHE A 24 -22.35 -5.80 -2.31
C PHE A 24 -23.51 -6.78 -2.49
N ALA A 25 -24.76 -6.37 -2.24
CA ALA A 25 -25.91 -6.92 -2.95
C ALA A 25 -27.17 -6.06 -2.73
N SER A 26 -27.63 -5.38 -3.78
CA SER A 26 -29.07 -5.27 -4.04
C SER A 26 -29.30 -5.40 -5.55
N THR A 27 -30.18 -6.32 -5.92
CA THR A 27 -30.43 -6.77 -7.30
C THR A 27 -31.53 -5.89 -7.92
N ALA A 28 -31.39 -5.61 -9.23
CA ALA A 28 -32.08 -4.61 -10.08
C ALA A 28 -31.44 -3.20 -10.13
N ILE A 29 -30.49 -2.89 -9.25
CA ILE A 29 -29.70 -1.62 -9.24
C ILE A 29 -28.24 -1.87 -9.71
N SER A 30 -27.90 -3.11 -10.04
CA SER A 30 -26.53 -3.64 -10.14
C SER A 30 -25.85 -3.51 -11.51
N LYS A 31 -26.38 -2.69 -12.42
CA LYS A 31 -25.66 -2.35 -13.66
C LYS A 31 -25.30 -0.87 -13.72
N ASP A 32 -26.14 -0.02 -13.12
CA ASP A 32 -25.97 1.43 -13.07
C ASP A 32 -25.06 1.88 -11.90
N LEU A 33 -25.11 1.20 -10.75
CA LEU A 33 -24.15 1.40 -9.66
C LEU A 33 -22.75 0.87 -10.02
N THR A 34 -22.69 -0.29 -10.67
CA THR A 34 -21.43 -0.97 -11.00
C THR A 34 -20.68 -0.28 -12.14
N SER A 35 -21.41 0.24 -13.14
CA SER A 35 -20.83 1.10 -14.19
C SER A 35 -20.29 2.42 -13.61
N ASN A 36 -20.98 2.97 -12.62
CA ASN A 36 -20.57 4.20 -11.95
C ASN A 36 -19.26 3.97 -11.17
N TYR A 37 -19.13 2.86 -10.43
CA TYR A 37 -17.88 2.53 -9.72
C TYR A 37 -16.70 2.30 -10.67
N GLU A 38 -16.87 1.59 -11.78
CA GLU A 38 -15.78 1.43 -12.75
C GLU A 38 -15.34 2.77 -13.35
N SER A 39 -16.28 3.67 -13.61
CA SER A 39 -15.98 5.01 -14.14
C SER A 39 -15.22 5.87 -13.12
N LEU A 40 -15.65 5.85 -11.85
CA LEU A 40 -14.97 6.53 -10.75
C LEU A 40 -13.56 5.97 -10.53
N GLN A 41 -13.42 4.64 -10.55
CA GLN A 41 -12.14 3.95 -10.41
C GLN A 41 -11.15 4.35 -11.50
N LYS A 42 -11.56 4.29 -12.78
CA LYS A 42 -10.73 4.71 -13.92
C LYS A 42 -10.35 6.19 -13.81
N SER A 43 -11.28 7.04 -13.41
CA SER A 43 -11.01 8.47 -13.23
C SER A 43 -9.99 8.73 -12.11
N ILE A 44 -10.10 8.04 -10.97
CA ILE A 44 -9.15 8.15 -9.84
C ILE A 44 -7.76 7.67 -10.25
N LEU A 45 -7.68 6.52 -10.95
CA LEU A 45 -6.41 6.02 -11.51
C LEU A 45 -5.77 7.04 -12.45
N ASN A 46 -6.55 7.61 -13.38
CA ASN A 46 -6.06 8.62 -14.33
C ASN A 46 -5.59 9.92 -13.65
N LYS A 47 -6.08 10.19 -12.44
CA LYS A 47 -5.68 11.34 -11.62
C LYS A 47 -4.51 11.01 -10.69
N ASN A 48 -3.92 9.82 -10.79
CA ASN A 48 -2.83 9.33 -9.95
C ASN A 48 -3.13 9.46 -8.45
N PHE A 49 -4.40 9.28 -8.05
CA PHE A 49 -4.85 9.43 -6.67
C PHE A 49 -4.68 10.85 -6.09
N ASP A 50 -4.50 11.87 -6.93
CA ASP A 50 -4.44 13.27 -6.50
C ASP A 50 -5.83 13.74 -6.04
N VAL A 51 -5.98 13.77 -4.72
CA VAL A 51 -7.19 14.19 -4.01
C VAL A 51 -7.69 15.57 -4.42
N SER A 52 -6.79 16.49 -4.82
CA SER A 52 -7.17 17.84 -5.24
C SER A 52 -7.87 17.89 -6.60
N LYS A 53 -7.67 16.86 -7.43
CA LYS A 53 -8.28 16.72 -8.75
C LYS A 53 -9.56 15.89 -8.73
N MET A 54 -9.95 15.35 -7.57
CA MET A 54 -11.12 14.49 -7.44
C MET A 54 -12.42 15.29 -7.37
N THR A 55 -13.47 14.79 -8.02
CA THR A 55 -14.84 15.24 -7.80
C THR A 55 -15.33 14.81 -6.41
N VAL A 56 -16.44 15.38 -5.94
CA VAL A 56 -17.04 14.99 -4.65
C VAL A 56 -17.38 13.49 -4.59
N ALA A 57 -17.86 12.92 -5.69
CA ALA A 57 -18.20 11.50 -5.77
C ALA A 57 -16.95 10.61 -5.78
N GLU A 58 -15.92 10.98 -6.54
CA GLU A 58 -14.63 10.28 -6.55
C GLU A 58 -13.98 10.33 -5.18
N ARG A 59 -13.99 11.50 -4.53
CA ARG A 59 -13.44 11.69 -3.18
C ARG A 59 -14.13 10.78 -2.18
N LYS A 60 -15.47 10.76 -2.18
CA LYS A 60 -16.24 9.90 -1.27
C LYS A 60 -15.94 8.41 -1.49
N TYR A 61 -15.81 7.99 -2.75
CA TYR A 61 -15.44 6.61 -3.07
C TYR A 61 -14.01 6.30 -2.59
N TYR A 62 -13.05 7.16 -2.93
CA TYR A 62 -11.65 7.05 -2.53
C TYR A 62 -11.50 6.97 -1.00
N ASP A 63 -12.13 7.87 -0.25
CA ASP A 63 -12.08 7.89 1.22
C ASP A 63 -12.63 6.59 1.81
N SER A 64 -13.67 6.00 1.20
CA SER A 64 -14.22 4.73 1.66
C SER A 64 -13.26 3.55 1.41
N VAL A 65 -12.52 3.58 0.29
CA VAL A 65 -11.47 2.60 -0.02
C VAL A 65 -10.28 2.76 0.94
N VAL A 66 -9.83 3.99 1.21
CA VAL A 66 -8.76 4.29 2.17
C VAL A 66 -9.13 3.81 3.57
N GLN A 67 -10.34 4.12 4.05
CA GLN A 67 -10.81 3.67 5.35
C GLN A 67 -10.88 2.14 5.43
N ALA A 68 -11.38 1.46 4.39
CA ALA A 68 -11.40 0.00 4.35
C ALA A 68 -9.98 -0.60 4.41
N ALA A 69 -9.01 0.05 3.73
CA ALA A 69 -7.60 -0.34 3.76
C ALA A 69 -7.01 -0.28 5.17
N LEU A 70 -7.26 0.84 5.87
CA LEU A 70 -6.75 1.07 7.22
C LEU A 70 -7.38 0.12 8.24
N ILE A 71 -8.68 -0.13 8.13
CA ILE A 71 -9.38 -1.11 8.98
C ILE A 71 -8.75 -2.49 8.82
N LYS A 72 -8.47 -2.89 7.57
CA LYS A 72 -7.84 -4.18 7.27
C LYS A 72 -6.40 -4.29 7.79
N SER A 73 -5.67 -3.18 7.81
CA SER A 73 -4.23 -3.17 8.11
C SER A 73 -3.89 -3.09 9.61
N GLY A 74 -4.87 -2.93 10.50
CA GLY A 74 -4.56 -2.82 11.94
C GLY A 74 -5.72 -2.55 12.89
N GLY A 75 -6.98 -2.61 12.44
CA GLY A 75 -8.15 -2.36 13.29
C GLY A 75 -8.24 -0.91 13.81
N LYS A 76 -9.32 -0.58 14.53
CA LYS A 76 -9.76 0.81 14.83
C LYS A 76 -8.68 1.77 15.34
N SER A 77 -7.66 1.28 16.05
CA SER A 77 -6.55 2.10 16.57
C SER A 77 -5.69 2.72 15.48
N PHE A 78 -5.66 2.12 14.28
CA PHE A 78 -4.87 2.61 13.15
C PHE A 78 -5.63 3.58 12.24
N ASN A 79 -6.95 3.69 12.38
CA ASN A 79 -7.78 4.61 11.59
C ASN A 79 -7.84 6.02 12.24
N THR A 80 -6.67 6.60 12.51
CA THR A 80 -6.56 7.98 13.01
C THR A 80 -6.56 8.97 11.84
N THR A 81 -7.00 10.20 12.07
CA THR A 81 -6.93 11.29 11.08
C THR A 81 -5.51 11.49 10.55
N GLU A 82 -4.51 11.30 11.41
CA GLU A 82 -3.09 11.36 11.05
C GLU A 82 -2.70 10.27 10.06
N ASN A 83 -3.05 9.00 10.32
CA ASN A 83 -2.72 7.89 9.42
C ASN A 83 -3.46 7.99 8.08
N ILE A 84 -4.72 8.41 8.09
CA ILE A 84 -5.47 8.71 6.85
C ILE A 84 -4.72 9.76 6.05
N LYS A 85 -4.33 10.87 6.69
CA LYS A 85 -3.61 11.95 6.03
C LYS A 85 -2.26 11.48 5.48
N ILE A 86 -1.52 10.66 6.22
CA ILE A 86 -0.26 10.10 5.72
C ILE A 86 -0.51 9.23 4.49
N VAL A 87 -1.49 8.33 4.50
CA VAL A 87 -1.84 7.52 3.33
C VAL A 87 -2.25 8.41 2.15
N GLU A 88 -3.06 9.45 2.37
CA GLU A 88 -3.43 10.43 1.34
C GLU A 88 -2.22 11.18 0.77
N ASP A 89 -1.29 11.61 1.61
CA ASP A 89 -0.10 12.34 1.20
C ASP A 89 0.90 11.44 0.44
N ILE A 90 0.98 10.15 0.79
CA ILE A 90 1.74 9.13 0.04
C ILE A 90 1.09 8.89 -1.32
N LEU A 91 -0.24 8.74 -1.35
CA LEU A 91 -0.98 8.42 -2.56
C LEU A 91 -1.03 9.58 -3.54
N ALA A 92 -1.20 10.80 -3.07
CA ALA A 92 -1.19 11.99 -3.91
C ALA A 92 0.21 12.36 -4.41
N ASP A 93 1.27 11.66 -3.96
CA ASP A 93 2.67 11.96 -4.26
C ASP A 93 2.95 13.46 -4.10
N LYS A 94 2.37 14.06 -3.05
CA LYS A 94 2.48 15.49 -2.82
C LYS A 94 3.93 15.77 -2.45
N ASP A 95 4.61 16.31 -3.43
CA ASP A 95 5.98 16.75 -3.32
C ASP A 95 6.04 17.86 -2.26
N ASN A 96 6.57 17.52 -1.08
CA ASN A 96 7.01 18.54 -0.13
C ASN A 96 8.36 19.05 -0.65
N GLN A 97 8.37 19.77 -1.78
CA GLN A 97 9.55 20.39 -2.39
C GLN A 97 10.21 21.50 -1.53
N ASN A 98 9.95 21.52 -0.23
CA ASN A 98 10.51 22.50 0.71
C ASN A 98 11.50 21.89 1.70
N GLU A 99 11.91 20.63 1.55
CA GLU A 99 13.06 20.10 2.29
C GLU A 99 14.32 20.30 1.42
N PRO A 100 15.31 21.09 1.87
CA PRO A 100 16.50 21.38 1.08
C PRO A 100 17.23 20.08 0.73
N GLU A 101 17.69 19.97 -0.51
CA GLU A 101 18.67 18.95 -0.92
C GLU A 101 19.80 18.94 0.10
N ARG A 102 19.81 17.94 0.99
CA ARG A 102 20.95 17.73 1.88
C ARG A 102 22.07 17.17 1.03
N THR A 103 22.96 18.06 0.60
CA THR A 103 24.25 17.71 0.01
C THR A 103 25.04 16.87 1.00
N ILE A 104 25.02 15.55 0.84
CA ILE A 104 25.91 14.64 1.59
C ILE A 104 27.31 14.87 1.03
N SER A 105 28.15 15.55 1.80
CA SER A 105 29.59 15.71 1.53
C SER A 105 30.25 14.34 1.54
N GLY A 106 30.72 13.90 0.37
CA GLY A 106 31.28 12.57 0.17
C GLY A 106 32.55 12.29 0.97
N TYR A 107 32.77 11.01 1.26
CA TYR A 107 34.08 10.49 1.62
C TYR A 107 34.53 9.44 0.61
N VAL A 108 35.71 9.68 0.06
CA VAL A 108 36.52 8.73 -0.71
C VAL A 108 37.10 7.69 0.25
N THR A 109 36.95 6.42 -0.10
CA THR A 109 37.55 5.28 0.62
C THR A 109 39.07 5.30 0.54
N THR A 110 39.75 5.12 1.67
CA THR A 110 41.06 4.47 1.68
C THR A 110 41.18 3.58 2.91
N SER A 111 41.69 2.38 2.66
CA SER A 111 41.82 1.21 3.53
C SER A 111 42.52 1.48 4.87
N GLY A 112 42.04 0.80 5.91
CA GLY A 112 42.73 0.65 7.19
C GLY A 112 42.06 1.40 8.34
N TYR A 113 41.41 0.65 9.23
CA TYR A 113 40.91 1.03 10.56
C TYR A 113 40.86 2.54 10.86
N SER A 114 39.69 3.13 10.65
CA SER A 114 39.33 4.44 11.19
C SER A 114 38.02 4.29 11.96
N MET A 115 38.14 4.34 13.30
CA MET A 115 36.97 4.57 14.15
C MET A 115 36.43 5.95 13.82
N ALA A 116 35.31 6.02 13.11
CA ALA A 116 34.62 7.26 12.84
C ALA A 116 33.93 7.73 14.12
N THR A 117 34.62 8.52 14.93
CA THR A 117 33.95 9.46 15.83
C THR A 117 33.57 10.70 15.03
N SER A 118 32.43 10.63 14.35
CA SER A 118 31.66 11.80 13.94
C SER A 118 30.20 11.41 14.18
N GLY A 119 29.62 11.93 15.26
CA GLY A 119 28.34 11.45 15.79
C GLY A 119 27.18 11.71 14.84
N SER A 120 26.93 10.76 13.94
CA SER A 120 25.67 10.70 13.21
C SER A 120 24.56 10.42 14.21
N SER A 121 23.66 11.38 14.39
CA SER A 121 22.54 11.22 15.33
C SER A 121 21.46 10.37 14.65
N ILE A 122 21.15 9.22 15.24
CA ILE A 122 20.09 8.33 14.78
C ILE A 122 18.75 8.93 15.19
N HIS A 123 17.83 9.05 14.24
CA HIS A 123 16.49 9.57 14.48
C HIS A 123 15.42 8.53 14.14
N HIS A 124 14.57 8.23 15.12
CA HIS A 124 13.40 7.38 14.96
C HIS A 124 12.28 8.13 14.24
N ILE A 125 12.00 7.76 12.98
CA ILE A 125 10.98 8.42 12.18
C ILE A 125 9.60 7.85 12.46
N ILE A 126 9.46 6.53 12.38
CA ILE A 126 8.18 5.84 12.52
C ILE A 126 8.43 4.40 12.98
N SER A 127 7.56 3.85 13.82
CA SER A 127 7.70 2.45 14.23
C SER A 127 7.39 1.51 13.07
N VAL A 128 8.08 0.37 13.02
CA VAL A 128 7.91 -0.65 11.97
C VAL A 128 6.46 -1.11 11.85
N GLY A 129 5.77 -1.31 12.98
CA GLY A 129 4.36 -1.70 12.98
C GLY A 129 3.44 -0.63 12.37
N THR A 130 3.75 0.65 12.59
CA THR A 130 2.98 1.75 11.99
C THR A 130 3.28 1.84 10.49
N ALA A 131 4.56 1.82 10.11
CA ALA A 131 4.97 1.84 8.71
C ALA A 131 4.40 0.67 7.90
N GLY A 132 4.42 -0.55 8.46
CA GLY A 132 3.88 -1.75 7.82
C GLY A 132 2.39 -1.63 7.54
N ALA A 133 1.62 -1.13 8.52
CA ALA A 133 0.19 -0.88 8.35
C ALA A 133 -0.11 0.26 7.34
N ILE A 134 0.71 1.31 7.27
CA ILE A 134 0.60 2.36 6.23
C ILE A 134 0.86 1.75 4.85
N PHE A 135 1.92 0.96 4.69
CA PHE A 135 2.26 0.32 3.42
C PHE A 135 1.19 -0.66 2.98
N ASN A 136 0.66 -1.48 3.89
CA ASN A 136 -0.47 -2.36 3.62
C ASN A 136 -1.70 -1.57 3.14
N ALA A 137 -2.00 -0.44 3.77
CA ALA A 137 -3.08 0.43 3.34
C ALA A 137 -2.85 1.00 1.93
N VAL A 138 -1.66 1.53 1.64
CA VAL A 138 -1.30 2.04 0.31
C VAL A 138 -1.41 0.95 -0.77
N ILE A 139 -0.84 -0.23 -0.51
CA ILE A 139 -0.89 -1.40 -1.40
C ILE A 139 -2.35 -1.77 -1.66
N TRP A 140 -3.16 -1.87 -0.61
CA TRP A 140 -4.58 -2.20 -0.73
C TRP A 140 -5.36 -1.15 -1.53
N VAL A 141 -5.18 0.14 -1.22
CA VAL A 141 -5.88 1.22 -1.92
C VAL A 141 -5.59 1.12 -3.41
N VAL A 142 -4.32 1.11 -3.83
CA VAL A 142 -3.96 1.09 -5.26
C VAL A 142 -4.45 -0.19 -5.94
N LEU A 143 -4.23 -1.36 -5.32
CA LEU A 143 -4.53 -2.64 -5.96
C LEU A 143 -6.02 -2.97 -6.01
N SER A 144 -6.82 -2.45 -5.08
CA SER A 144 -8.27 -2.69 -5.05
C SER A 144 -9.00 -2.18 -6.31
N PHE A 145 -8.45 -1.18 -7.00
CA PHE A 145 -8.99 -0.67 -8.28
C PHE A 145 -8.80 -1.64 -9.45
N TYR A 146 -7.99 -2.68 -9.29
CA TYR A 146 -7.81 -3.75 -10.28
C TYR A 146 -8.70 -4.98 -10.01
N GLY A 147 -9.48 -4.96 -8.93
CA GLY A 147 -10.41 -6.03 -8.54
C GLY A 147 -9.78 -7.09 -7.62
N GLY A 148 -10.58 -7.95 -7.00
CA GLY A 148 -10.11 -9.01 -6.08
C GLY A 148 -10.25 -8.62 -4.60
N GLY A 149 -10.96 -9.44 -3.82
CA GLY A 149 -11.25 -9.16 -2.40
C GLY A 149 -10.07 -9.30 -1.43
N SER A 150 -8.85 -9.53 -1.93
CA SER A 150 -7.59 -9.63 -1.16
C SER A 150 -6.41 -9.14 -2.02
N VAL A 151 -5.29 -8.74 -1.38
CA VAL A 151 -4.11 -8.20 -2.11
C VAL A 151 -3.62 -9.24 -3.11
N GLU A 152 -3.55 -10.50 -2.67
CA GLU A 152 -3.23 -11.64 -3.51
C GLU A 152 -4.20 -11.78 -4.69
N ALA A 153 -5.52 -11.67 -4.46
CA ALA A 153 -6.50 -11.75 -5.52
C ALA A 153 -6.37 -10.58 -6.51
N CYS A 154 -6.04 -9.37 -6.05
CA CYS A 154 -5.75 -8.23 -6.90
C CYS A 154 -4.54 -8.49 -7.80
N ILE A 155 -3.45 -8.99 -7.23
CA ILE A 155 -2.23 -9.31 -7.98
C ILE A 155 -2.51 -10.41 -9.00
N ARG A 156 -3.21 -11.48 -8.61
CA ARG A 156 -3.61 -12.56 -9.54
C ARG A 156 -4.48 -12.04 -10.67
N THR A 157 -5.43 -11.16 -10.38
CA THR A 157 -6.30 -10.53 -11.38
C THR A 157 -5.50 -9.65 -12.33
N LEU A 158 -4.57 -8.86 -11.79
CA LEU A 158 -3.68 -8.00 -12.56
C LEU A 158 -2.79 -8.82 -13.51
N ILE A 159 -2.18 -9.89 -13.00
CA ILE A 159 -1.36 -10.83 -13.78
C ILE A 159 -2.20 -11.54 -14.85
N ALA A 160 -3.41 -11.99 -14.51
CA ALA A 160 -4.29 -12.66 -15.47
C ALA A 160 -4.72 -11.72 -16.62
N LYS A 161 -4.85 -10.42 -16.35
CA LYS A 161 -5.31 -9.43 -17.32
C LYS A 161 -4.20 -8.90 -18.23
N TYR A 162 -3.03 -8.62 -17.66
CA TYR A 162 -1.94 -7.93 -18.37
C TYR A 162 -0.67 -8.78 -18.54
N GLY A 163 -0.58 -9.93 -17.88
CA GLY A 163 0.63 -10.75 -17.81
C GLY A 163 1.57 -10.33 -16.68
N TYR A 164 2.53 -11.20 -16.35
CA TYR A 164 3.42 -11.02 -15.19
C TYR A 164 4.29 -9.74 -15.29
N ASN A 165 4.93 -9.53 -16.44
CA ASN A 165 5.85 -8.39 -16.63
C ASN A 165 5.11 -7.04 -16.58
N GLU A 166 3.93 -6.96 -17.18
CA GLU A 166 3.14 -5.74 -17.18
C GLU A 166 2.52 -5.47 -15.80
N ALA A 167 2.03 -6.51 -15.11
CA ALA A 167 1.57 -6.39 -13.74
C ALA A 167 2.68 -5.88 -12.80
N ARG A 168 3.91 -6.39 -12.98
CA ARG A 168 5.08 -5.90 -12.26
C ARG A 168 5.34 -4.42 -12.51
N SER A 169 5.34 -4.01 -13.79
CA SER A 169 5.53 -2.60 -14.18
C SER A 169 4.48 -1.68 -13.54
N ILE A 170 3.20 -2.09 -13.57
CA ILE A 170 2.10 -1.35 -12.94
C ILE A 170 2.31 -1.22 -11.43
N ILE A 171 2.67 -2.31 -10.74
CA ILE A 171 2.97 -2.29 -9.30
C ILE A 171 4.14 -1.36 -9.00
N GLU A 172 5.21 -1.43 -9.79
CA GLU A 172 6.38 -0.56 -9.64
C GLU A 172 6.00 0.93 -9.78
N GLN A 173 5.22 1.26 -10.81
CA GLN A 173 4.84 2.64 -11.11
C GLN A 173 3.78 3.21 -10.15
N GLN A 174 2.85 2.40 -9.68
CA GLN A 174 1.67 2.88 -8.94
C GLN A 174 1.75 2.64 -7.44
N VAL A 175 2.55 1.68 -6.98
CA VAL A 175 2.68 1.32 -5.56
C VAL A 175 4.08 1.59 -5.07
N VAL A 176 5.09 0.98 -5.71
CA VAL A 176 6.47 1.00 -5.21
C VAL A 176 7.05 2.40 -5.29
N SER A 177 6.81 3.13 -6.37
CA SER A 177 7.20 4.55 -6.52
C SER A 177 6.76 5.40 -5.32
N LYS A 178 5.51 5.23 -4.87
CA LYS A 178 4.92 5.97 -3.75
C LYS A 178 5.57 5.60 -2.43
N ILE A 179 5.80 4.30 -2.19
CA ILE A 179 6.52 3.82 -1.00
C ILE A 179 7.96 4.37 -1.02
N VAL A 180 8.67 4.24 -2.13
CA VAL A 180 10.05 4.74 -2.32
C VAL A 180 10.14 6.25 -2.06
N ASN A 181 9.25 7.04 -2.67
CA ASN A 181 9.21 8.49 -2.44
C ASN A 181 8.94 8.82 -0.96
N THR A 182 8.11 8.02 -0.29
CA THR A 182 7.85 8.18 1.15
C THR A 182 9.11 7.93 1.98
N LEU A 183 9.87 6.88 1.68
CA LEU A 183 11.12 6.58 2.40
C LEU A 183 12.16 7.69 2.20
N ILE A 184 12.26 8.22 0.98
CA ILE A 184 13.13 9.37 0.69
C ILE A 184 12.67 10.60 1.47
N ARG A 185 11.35 10.88 1.54
CA ARG A 185 10.78 11.97 2.34
C ARG A 185 11.01 11.81 3.84
N TRP A 186 11.09 10.57 4.32
CA TRP A 186 11.47 10.26 5.70
C TRP A 186 12.96 10.47 5.98
N GLY A 187 13.76 10.86 4.97
CA GLY A 187 15.17 11.19 5.11
C GLY A 187 16.11 10.03 4.80
N MET A 188 15.59 8.92 4.27
CA MET A 188 16.39 7.76 3.94
C MET A 188 17.22 8.01 2.67
N GLU A 189 18.46 7.51 2.65
CA GLU A 189 19.37 7.78 1.54
C GLU A 189 18.81 7.26 0.21
N LYS A 190 18.75 8.13 -0.79
CA LYS A 190 18.18 7.79 -2.12
C LYS A 190 18.84 6.56 -2.75
N SER A 191 20.16 6.40 -2.60
CA SER A 191 20.90 5.25 -3.14
C SER A 191 20.44 3.93 -2.51
N LEU A 192 20.28 3.93 -1.18
CA LEU A 192 19.78 2.80 -0.41
C LEU A 192 18.35 2.48 -0.82
N VAL A 193 17.45 3.46 -0.80
CA VAL A 193 16.03 3.27 -1.15
C VAL A 193 15.86 2.71 -2.57
N LEU A 194 16.60 3.25 -3.55
CA LEU A 194 16.54 2.76 -4.93
C LEU A 194 16.99 1.31 -5.05
N SER A 195 17.96 0.87 -4.23
CA SER A 195 18.38 -0.53 -4.18
C SER A 195 17.31 -1.48 -3.61
N LEU A 196 16.38 -0.97 -2.79
CA LEU A 196 15.30 -1.76 -2.21
C LEU A 196 14.15 -2.00 -3.20
N THR A 197 14.01 -1.16 -4.23
CA THR A 197 12.89 -1.18 -5.20
C THR A 197 12.58 -2.58 -5.71
N TYR A 198 13.60 -3.32 -6.17
CA TYR A 198 13.40 -4.67 -6.71
C TYR A 198 12.79 -5.61 -5.66
N ASN A 199 13.30 -5.57 -4.43
CA ASN A 199 12.86 -6.43 -3.34
C ASN A 199 11.47 -6.05 -2.82
N ILE A 200 11.16 -4.75 -2.76
CA ILE A 200 9.82 -4.27 -2.42
C ILE A 200 8.82 -4.81 -3.45
N THR A 201 9.11 -4.69 -4.75
CA THR A 201 8.25 -5.24 -5.81
C THR A 201 8.06 -6.74 -5.68
N THR A 202 9.13 -7.50 -5.49
CA THR A 202 9.02 -8.96 -5.37
C THR A 202 8.23 -9.36 -4.13
N THR A 203 8.42 -8.66 -3.01
CA THR A 203 7.66 -8.89 -1.78
C THR A 203 6.17 -8.66 -2.03
N ILE A 204 5.78 -7.58 -2.72
CA ILE A 204 4.37 -7.33 -3.05
C ILE A 204 3.82 -8.46 -3.92
N ILE A 205 4.50 -8.82 -5.01
CA ILE A 205 4.03 -9.84 -5.97
C ILE A 205 3.92 -11.22 -5.34
N GLN A 206 4.83 -11.56 -4.43
CA GLN A 206 4.90 -12.88 -3.79
C GLN A 206 4.08 -12.98 -2.51
N ALA A 207 3.66 -11.85 -1.92
CA ALA A 207 2.98 -11.86 -0.63
C ALA A 207 1.58 -12.44 -0.70
N ALA A 208 1.28 -13.33 0.24
CA ALA A 208 -0.03 -13.94 0.43
C ALA A 208 -0.89 -13.22 1.50
N ILE A 209 -0.29 -12.56 2.51
CA ILE A 209 -1.03 -12.05 3.66
C ILE A 209 -0.74 -10.57 3.95
N ASP A 210 0.50 -10.18 4.29
CA ASP A 210 0.82 -8.79 4.70
C ASP A 210 2.15 -8.26 4.11
N PRO A 211 2.17 -7.84 2.83
CA PRO A 211 3.39 -7.34 2.19
C PRO A 211 3.97 -6.09 2.85
N GLY A 212 3.14 -5.22 3.42
CA GLY A 212 3.56 -3.96 4.06
C GLY A 212 4.45 -4.20 5.27
N ASP A 213 4.09 -5.13 6.15
CA ASP A 213 4.90 -5.49 7.31
C ASP A 213 6.24 -6.10 6.88
N ALA A 214 6.23 -6.98 5.88
CA ALA A 214 7.45 -7.55 5.33
C ALA A 214 8.38 -6.47 4.74
N ILE A 215 7.82 -5.48 4.04
CA ILE A 215 8.57 -4.32 3.53
C ILE A 215 9.16 -3.50 4.68
N ALA A 216 8.35 -3.17 5.69
CA ALA A 216 8.80 -2.35 6.82
C ALA A 216 9.92 -3.03 7.63
N ASN A 217 9.79 -4.33 7.92
CA ASN A 217 10.85 -5.11 8.58
C ASN A 217 12.11 -5.23 7.70
N TYR A 218 11.93 -5.38 6.39
CA TYR A 218 13.05 -5.45 5.46
C TYR A 218 13.83 -4.14 5.40
N ILE A 219 13.14 -3.00 5.52
CA ILE A 219 13.72 -1.66 5.62
C ILE A 219 14.47 -1.49 6.94
N ASP A 220 13.82 -1.76 8.09
CA ASP A 220 14.45 -1.69 9.43
C ASP A 220 15.75 -2.50 9.46
N SER A 221 15.79 -3.70 8.88
CA SER A 221 17.02 -4.50 8.82
C SER A 221 18.20 -3.88 8.03
N ARG A 222 18.01 -2.73 7.36
CA ARG A 222 18.98 -2.07 6.47
C ARG A 222 19.12 -0.57 6.70
N ASP A 223 18.35 0.01 7.60
CA ASP A 223 18.36 1.44 7.84
C ASP A 223 19.54 1.86 8.75
N ALA A 224 19.50 3.08 9.30
CA ALA A 224 20.60 3.60 10.10
C ALA A 224 20.85 2.84 11.41
N ALA A 225 19.84 2.16 11.98
CA ALA A 225 19.97 1.42 13.24
C ALA A 225 19.21 0.09 13.20
N PRO A 226 19.81 -0.94 12.57
CA PRO A 226 19.05 -2.09 12.14
C PRO A 226 18.39 -2.93 13.24
N ASN A 227 17.16 -3.38 12.97
CA ASN A 227 16.37 -4.34 13.75
C ASN A 227 15.97 -3.83 15.14
N ASN A 228 15.60 -2.56 15.24
CA ASN A 228 15.20 -1.96 16.51
C ASN A 228 13.69 -1.65 16.60
N GLY A 229 12.92 -1.98 15.55
CA GLY A 229 11.48 -1.76 15.51
C GLY A 229 11.08 -0.35 15.07
N TRP A 230 12.02 0.45 14.56
CA TRP A 230 11.80 1.76 13.96
C TRP A 230 12.37 1.81 12.55
N ILE A 231 11.90 2.76 11.76
CA ILE A 231 12.58 3.18 10.54
C ILE A 231 13.44 4.39 10.89
N ASP A 232 14.74 4.20 10.81
CA ASP A 232 15.75 5.12 11.32
C ASP A 232 16.58 5.77 10.22
N VAL A 233 16.91 7.04 10.44
CA VAL A 233 17.78 7.81 9.55
C VAL A 233 18.96 8.41 10.31
N ALA A 234 20.11 8.44 9.65
CA ALA A 234 21.33 9.07 10.15
C ALA A 234 21.47 10.48 9.58
N TYR A 235 21.78 11.45 10.43
CA TYR A 235 22.05 12.85 10.07
C TYR A 235 23.43 13.32 10.54
#